data_AF-A0A5B2XRI5-F1
#
_entry.id   AF-A0A5B2XRI5-F1
#
_cell.length_a   1.000
_cell.length_b   1.000
_cell.length_c   1.000
_cell.angle_alpha   90.00
_cell.angle_beta   90.00
_cell.angle_gamma   90.00
#
_symmetry.space_group_name_H-M   'P 1'
#
loop_
_entity.id
_entity.type
_entity.pdbx_description
1 polymer ?
#
loop_
_entity_poly.entity_id
_entity_poly.type
_entity_poly.pdbx_seq_one_letter_code
_entity_poly.pdbx_strand_id
1 'polypeptide(L)'
;MTQRDFRVKVRGRFDQLTEQSRATLLAEAAEHDVLNAGFSQEGTFCYRPDLVAFTFRFLISATGEDAADAAEVQAELRAAEVLAAAGHGYRDLRVDALDVADIKVNRKHR
;
A
#
# COMPACT_ATOMS: atom_id res chain seq x y z
N MET A 1 -4.50 26.63 3.26
CA MET A 1 -4.47 25.45 2.38
C MET A 1 -5.24 24.34 3.06
N THR A 2 -6.06 23.58 2.33
CA THR A 2 -6.90 22.54 2.93
C THR A 2 -6.13 21.23 2.98
N GLN A 3 -5.95 20.68 4.19
CA GLN A 3 -5.40 19.34 4.38
C GLN A 3 -6.49 18.31 4.11
N ARG A 4 -6.14 17.25 3.37
CA ARG A 4 -7.02 16.13 3.04
C ARG A 4 -6.30 14.82 3.33
N ASP A 5 -7.06 13.82 3.77
CA ASP A 5 -6.55 12.50 4.08
C ASP A 5 -6.94 11.52 2.98
N PHE A 6 -5.96 10.78 2.48
CA PHE A 6 -6.12 9.83 1.41
C PHE A 6 -5.80 8.42 1.91
N ARG A 7 -6.69 7.48 1.60
CA ARG A 7 -6.42 6.05 1.67
C ARG A 7 -5.83 5.64 0.34
N VAL A 8 -4.53 5.40 0.33
CA VAL A 8 -3.80 5.04 -0.88
C VAL A 8 -3.48 3.55 -0.87
N LYS A 9 -3.78 2.86 -1.97
CA LYS A 9 -3.40 1.47 -2.19
C LYS A 9 -2.34 1.41 -3.28
N VAL A 10 -1.18 0.84 -2.96
CA VAL A 10 -0.15 0.51 -3.97
C VAL A 10 -0.18 -0.99 -4.17
N ARG A 11 -0.50 -1.44 -5.39
CA ARG A 11 -0.53 -2.86 -5.76
C ARG A 11 0.61 -3.16 -6.71
N GLY A 12 1.23 -4.31 -6.55
CA GLY A 12 2.29 -4.76 -7.44
C GLY A 12 2.36 -6.27 -7.48
N ARG A 13 3.20 -6.77 -8.39
CA ARG A 13 3.55 -8.19 -8.48
C ARG A 13 5.00 -8.37 -8.07
N PHE A 14 5.27 -9.45 -7.34
CA PHE A 14 6.64 -9.84 -7.07
C PHE A 14 7.29 -10.32 -8.38
N ASP A 15 8.56 -9.99 -8.55
CA ASP A 15 9.35 -10.37 -9.73
C ASP A 15 10.77 -10.73 -9.32
N GLN A 16 11.38 -11.70 -9.99
CA GLN A 16 12.78 -12.10 -9.76
C GLN A 16 13.16 -12.27 -8.26
N LEU A 17 12.27 -12.82 -7.43
CA LEU A 17 12.58 -13.07 -6.02
C LEU A 17 13.68 -14.12 -5.87
N THR A 18 14.72 -13.79 -5.11
CA THR A 18 15.72 -14.78 -4.70
C THR A 18 15.14 -15.75 -3.67
N GLU A 19 15.74 -16.93 -3.51
CA GLU A 19 15.31 -17.91 -2.50
C GLU A 19 15.36 -17.33 -1.08
N GLN A 20 16.33 -16.47 -0.79
CA GLN A 20 16.45 -15.77 0.49
C GLN A 20 15.27 -14.80 0.71
N SER A 21 14.99 -13.94 -0.26
CA SER A 21 13.83 -13.03 -0.19
C SER A 21 12.53 -13.79 -0.03
N ARG A 22 12.39 -14.92 -0.74
CA ARG A 22 11.22 -15.79 -0.66
C ARG A 22 11.06 -16.39 0.74
N ALA A 23 12.15 -16.86 1.34
CA ALA A 23 12.13 -17.43 2.69
C ALA A 23 11.75 -16.38 3.74
N THR A 24 12.29 -15.16 3.64
CA THR A 24 11.94 -14.03 4.52
C THR A 24 10.46 -13.68 4.41
N LEU A 25 9.96 -13.45 3.18
CA LEU A 25 8.55 -13.15 2.96
C LEU A 25 7.63 -14.26 3.46
N LEU A 26 8.00 -15.54 3.28
CA LEU A 26 7.19 -16.65 3.79
C LEU A 26 7.18 -16.73 5.31
N ALA A 27 8.29 -16.38 5.98
CA ALA A 27 8.36 -16.35 7.43
C ALA A 27 7.47 -15.24 8.02
N GLU A 28 7.44 -14.07 7.37
CA GLU A 28 6.67 -12.90 7.82
C GLU A 28 5.21 -12.91 7.30
N ALA A 29 4.86 -13.82 6.37
CA ALA A 29 3.54 -13.87 5.74
C ALA A 29 2.36 -13.98 6.72
N ALA A 30 2.58 -14.61 7.88
CA ALA A 30 1.55 -14.72 8.93
C ALA A 30 1.26 -13.38 9.63
N GLU A 31 2.25 -12.49 9.70
CA GLU A 31 2.13 -11.15 10.28
C GLU A 31 1.53 -10.15 9.28
N HIS A 32 1.77 -10.38 7.98
CA HIS A 32 1.30 -9.53 6.88
C HIS A 32 -0.02 -10.00 6.24
N ASP A 33 -0.83 -10.76 7.00
CA ASP A 33 -2.08 -11.32 6.50
C ASP A 33 -3.12 -10.24 6.16
N VAL A 34 -3.79 -10.44 5.02
CA VAL A 34 -4.75 -9.48 4.43
C VAL A 34 -5.97 -9.25 5.34
N LEU A 35 -6.28 -10.16 6.27
CA LEU A 35 -7.44 -10.06 7.17
C LEU A 35 -7.25 -9.00 8.26
N ASN A 36 -6.00 -8.68 8.64
CA ASN A 36 -5.68 -7.64 9.63
C ASN A 36 -5.18 -6.32 8.99
N ALA A 37 -5.25 -6.24 7.65
CA ALA A 37 -4.68 -5.13 6.89
C ALA A 37 -5.49 -3.82 7.00
N GLY A 38 -5.11 -2.96 7.94
CA GLY A 38 -5.59 -1.59 8.05
C GLY A 38 -4.90 -0.60 7.09
N PHE A 39 -5.40 0.63 7.04
CA PHE A 39 -4.65 1.77 6.48
C PHE A 39 -3.89 2.45 7.63
N SER A 40 -2.57 2.57 7.51
CA SER A 40 -1.70 3.18 8.51
C SER A 40 -0.80 4.24 7.87
N GLN A 41 -0.29 5.19 8.66
CA GLN A 41 0.60 6.24 8.16
C GLN A 41 1.98 5.69 7.75
N GLU A 42 2.45 4.67 8.46
CA GLU A 42 3.70 3.96 8.14
C GLU A 42 3.51 3.09 6.89
N GLY A 43 2.30 2.57 6.66
CA GLY A 43 1.97 1.71 5.55
C GLY A 43 1.87 0.26 5.97
N THR A 44 0.74 -0.37 5.67
CA THR A 44 0.56 -1.78 5.97
C THR A 44 0.86 -2.60 4.72
N PHE A 45 1.95 -3.37 4.78
CA PHE A 45 2.34 -4.29 3.71
C PHE A 45 1.54 -5.59 3.83
N CYS A 46 0.86 -5.97 2.76
CA CYS A 46 -0.05 -7.10 2.75
C CYS A 46 0.22 -7.97 1.53
N TYR A 47 0.43 -9.25 1.74
CA TYR A 47 0.65 -10.21 0.68
C TYR A 47 0.23 -11.60 1.14
N ARG A 48 0.19 -12.54 0.20
CA ARG A 48 -0.15 -13.93 0.48
C ARG A 48 1.08 -14.82 0.30
N PRO A 49 1.11 -16.01 0.94
CA PRO A 49 2.22 -16.95 0.79
C PRO A 49 2.39 -17.52 -0.62
N ASP A 50 1.44 -17.28 -1.53
CA ASP A 50 1.63 -17.56 -2.97
C ASP A 50 2.64 -16.61 -3.64
N LEU A 51 2.97 -15.47 -2.99
CA LEU A 51 3.95 -14.47 -3.44
C LEU A 51 3.76 -14.05 -4.91
N VAL A 52 2.50 -13.99 -5.37
CA VAL A 52 2.17 -13.52 -6.72
C VAL A 52 2.04 -12.01 -6.75
N ALA A 53 1.33 -11.46 -5.77
CA ALA A 53 1.02 -10.04 -5.71
C ALA A 53 1.05 -9.55 -4.27
N PHE A 54 1.28 -8.24 -4.13
CA PHE A 54 1.26 -7.55 -2.86
C PHE A 54 0.43 -6.28 -2.95
N THR A 55 0.04 -5.77 -1.79
CA THR A 55 -0.65 -4.49 -1.65
C THR A 55 -0.12 -3.77 -0.42
N PHE A 56 0.35 -2.55 -0.61
CA PHE A 56 0.54 -1.61 0.48
C PHE A 56 -0.71 -0.76 0.67
N ARG A 57 -1.05 -0.48 1.92
CA ARG A 57 -2.15 0.40 2.31
C ARG A 57 -1.61 1.54 3.17
N PHE A 58 -1.61 2.74 2.62
CA PHE A 58 -1.12 3.94 3.29
C PHE A 58 -2.26 4.90 3.61
N LEU A 59 -2.18 5.55 4.77
CA LEU A 59 -2.96 6.73 5.10
C LEU A 59 -2.06 7.96 4.94
N ILE A 60 -2.32 8.79 3.93
CA ILE A 60 -1.47 9.93 3.59
C ILE A 60 -2.27 11.22 3.72
N SER A 61 -1.77 12.14 4.54
CA SER A 61 -2.29 13.50 4.63
C SER A 61 -1.54 14.38 3.64
N ALA A 62 -2.24 14.97 2.68
CA ALA A 62 -1.68 15.87 1.68
C ALA A 62 -2.43 17.20 1.67
N THR A 63 -1.74 18.25 1.23
CA THR A 63 -2.27 19.63 1.23
C THR A 63 -2.00 20.27 -0.13
N GLY A 64 -3.02 20.92 -0.70
CA GLY A 64 -2.91 21.58 -2.00
C GLY A 64 -4.07 21.25 -2.94
N GLU A 65 -4.03 21.80 -4.13
CA GLU A 65 -5.01 21.53 -5.18
C GLU A 65 -4.81 20.12 -5.75
N ASP A 66 -3.55 19.71 -5.96
CA ASP A 66 -3.11 18.39 -6.43
C ASP A 66 -2.83 17.40 -5.28
N ALA A 67 -3.53 17.54 -4.15
CA ALA A 67 -3.27 16.72 -2.97
C ALA A 67 -3.43 15.20 -3.21
N ALA A 68 -4.30 14.81 -4.14
CA ALA A 68 -4.47 13.40 -4.51
C ALA A 68 -3.24 12.85 -5.25
N ASP A 69 -2.74 13.57 -6.27
CA ASP A 69 -1.55 13.19 -7.03
C ASP A 69 -0.31 13.13 -6.13
N ALA A 70 -0.14 14.14 -5.26
CA ALA A 70 0.93 14.14 -4.26
C ALA A 70 0.86 12.93 -3.32
N ALA A 71 -0.36 12.51 -2.92
CA ALA A 71 -0.54 11.32 -2.09
C ALA A 71 -0.19 10.03 -2.84
N GLU A 72 -0.52 9.94 -4.13
CA GLU A 72 -0.16 8.79 -4.98
C GLU A 72 1.36 8.66 -5.13
N VAL A 73 2.04 9.75 -5.52
CA VAL A 73 3.50 9.78 -5.68
C VAL A 73 4.21 9.42 -4.37
N GLN A 74 3.74 9.96 -3.25
CA GLN A 74 4.31 9.66 -1.94
C GLN A 74 4.13 8.18 -1.55
N ALA A 75 2.96 7.59 -1.84
CA ALA A 75 2.73 6.18 -1.58
C ALA A 75 3.60 5.28 -2.44
N GLU A 76 3.74 5.62 -3.74
CA GLU A 76 4.57 4.87 -4.68
C GLU A 76 6.03 4.85 -4.25
N LEU A 77 6.57 6.01 -3.92
CA LEU A 77 7.96 6.15 -3.50
C LEU A 77 8.24 5.32 -2.25
N ARG A 78 7.39 5.43 -1.22
CA ARG A 78 7.54 4.64 0.01
C ARG A 78 7.46 3.14 -0.24
N ALA A 79 6.54 2.69 -1.09
CA ALA A 79 6.44 1.28 -1.44
C ALA A 79 7.72 0.80 -2.16
N ALA A 80 8.25 1.60 -3.10
CA ALA A 80 9.49 1.31 -3.80
C ALA A 80 10.69 1.26 -2.85
N GLU A 81 10.78 2.20 -1.89
CA GLU A 81 11.83 2.24 -0.87
C GLU A 81 11.81 1.00 0.03
N VAL A 82 10.63 0.59 0.51
CA VAL A 82 10.49 -0.62 1.35
C VAL A 82 10.91 -1.87 0.58
N LEU A 83 10.45 -2.02 -0.66
CA LEU A 83 10.81 -3.16 -1.51
C LEU A 83 12.31 -3.17 -1.84
N ALA A 84 12.90 -2.01 -2.13
CA ALA A 84 14.33 -1.87 -2.41
C ALA A 84 15.19 -2.17 -1.18
N ALA A 85 14.80 -1.67 -0.01
CA ALA A 85 15.50 -1.93 1.25
C ALA A 85 15.49 -3.41 1.63
N ALA A 86 14.38 -4.10 1.36
CA ALA A 86 14.24 -5.54 1.56
C ALA A 86 14.86 -6.39 0.43
N GLY A 87 15.31 -5.76 -0.66
CA GLY A 87 15.87 -6.43 -1.83
C GLY A 87 14.86 -7.29 -2.59
N HIS A 88 13.57 -6.94 -2.53
CA HIS A 88 12.50 -7.67 -3.20
C HIS A 88 12.29 -7.09 -4.60
N GLY A 89 12.50 -7.92 -5.63
CA GLY A 89 12.13 -7.54 -6.99
C GLY A 89 10.61 -7.42 -7.15
N TYR A 90 10.18 -6.44 -7.93
CA TYR A 90 8.77 -6.16 -8.18
C TYR A 90 8.55 -5.61 -9.59
N ARG A 91 7.31 -5.71 -10.05
CA ARG A 91 6.84 -5.14 -11.33
C ARG A 91 5.38 -4.73 -11.26
N ASP A 92 4.92 -4.02 -12.30
CA ASP A 92 3.53 -3.60 -12.48
C ASP A 92 2.96 -2.83 -11.26
N LEU A 93 3.71 -1.85 -10.74
CA LEU A 93 3.18 -1.00 -9.68
C LEU A 93 1.99 -0.20 -10.18
N ARG A 94 0.93 -0.19 -9.38
CA ARG A 94 -0.28 0.60 -9.61
C ARG A 94 -0.75 1.22 -8.31
N VAL A 95 -0.92 2.54 -8.35
CA VAL A 95 -1.38 3.34 -7.22
C VAL A 95 -2.85 3.73 -7.43
N ASP A 96 -3.57 3.88 -6.33
CA ASP A 96 -4.98 4.27 -6.29
C ASP A 96 -5.20 5.05 -4.99
N ALA A 97 -5.39 6.37 -5.08
CA ALA A 97 -5.75 7.21 -3.94
C ALA A 97 -7.27 7.43 -3.85
N LEU A 98 -7.80 7.27 -2.64
CA LEU A 98 -9.19 7.59 -2.30
C LEU A 98 -9.20 8.64 -1.20
N ASP A 99 -9.80 9.80 -1.47
CA ASP A 99 -10.03 10.83 -0.46
C ASP A 99 -11.02 10.29 0.57
N VAL A 100 -10.63 10.31 1.85
CA VAL A 100 -11.45 9.85 2.97
C VAL A 100 -12.74 10.67 3.08
N ALA A 101 -12.72 11.94 2.69
CA ALA A 101 -13.89 12.79 2.67
C ALA A 101 -14.90 12.40 1.57
N ASP A 102 -14.44 11.79 0.47
CA ASP A 102 -15.30 11.35 -0.64
C ASP A 102 -15.92 9.95 -0.39
N ILE A 103 -15.38 9.20 0.57
CA ILE A 103 -15.95 7.91 0.99
C ILE A 103 -17.34 8.18 1.59
N LYS A 104 -18.38 8.10 0.74
CA LYS A 104 -19.78 8.03 1.17
C LYS A 104 -19.90 6.85 2.13
N VAL A 105 -19.96 7.15 3.42
CA VAL A 105 -20.49 6.21 4.40
C VAL A 105 -21.95 5.97 3.99
N ASN A 106 -22.20 4.92 3.21
CA ASN A 106 -23.53 4.41 2.95
C ASN A 106 -24.10 3.91 4.30
N ARG A 107 -24.55 4.84 5.16
CA ARG A 107 -25.42 4.51 6.28
C ARG A 107 -26.70 4.01 5.64
N LYS A 108 -26.90 2.68 5.64
CA LYS A 108 -28.22 2.11 5.37
C LYS A 108 -29.20 2.79 6.34
N HIS A 109 -30.07 3.64 5.80
CA HIS A 109 -31.20 4.16 6.53
C HIS A 109 -32.12 2.97 6.82
N ARG A 110 -32.27 2.62 8.11
CA ARG A 110 -33.20 1.60 8.59
C ARG A 110 -34.62 2.18 8.63
#